data_AF-A0A7R8D2A6-F1
#
_entry.id   AF-A0A7R8D2A6-F1
#
_cell.length_a   1.000
_cell.length_b   1.000
_cell.length_c   1.000
_cell.angle_alpha   90.00
_cell.angle_beta   90.00
_cell.angle_gamma   90.00
#
_symmetry.space_group_name_H-M   'P 1'
#
loop_
_entity.id
_entity.type
_entity.pdbx_description
1 polymer ?
#
loop_
_entity_poly.entity_id
_entity_poly.type
_entity_poly.pdbx_seq_one_letter_code
_entity_poly.pdbx_strand_id
1 'polypeptide(L)'
;MVGRVRKPSEGKLFLDEARIRLQKAYESLEDHYMEKKLWMGIDPDQTDEYNTRLEEYNTQLEEYNTKCQEKLEKLLDTMSLNQQPAEPTLNKPPEPSSSIINIDNSLLPSNLTKDHNPHELAELVKSFKSYFTQNSIDKFPLHVQHTHFYKRIYASLRARISPNIQGATPVFSEVEDGFVKALEDKFLHLCPQFQRRLDFFQYSQRSGQSSAYFVANLEQKAAQANLSEINVDDLHVFLGKMINKLDYDCNLSVAGVVHGIT
;
A
#
# COMPACT_ATOMS: atom_id res chain seq x y z
N MET A 1 50.96 -7.08 -59.13
CA MET A 1 49.68 -6.84 -58.44
C MET A 1 49.87 -7.17 -56.97
N VAL A 2 50.02 -6.17 -56.10
CA VAL A 2 50.20 -6.38 -54.65
C VAL A 2 48.85 -6.12 -53.97
N GLY A 3 48.22 -7.19 -53.48
CA GLY A 3 46.91 -7.13 -52.83
C GLY A 3 47.01 -6.43 -51.46
N ARG A 4 46.27 -5.34 -51.27
CA ARG A 4 46.09 -4.72 -49.95
C ARG A 4 45.22 -5.62 -49.08
N VAL A 5 45.84 -6.25 -48.08
CA VAL A 5 45.14 -6.92 -46.99
C VAL A 5 44.45 -5.85 -46.14
N ARG A 6 43.11 -5.85 -46.11
CA ARG A 6 42.32 -4.92 -45.29
C ARG A 6 42.48 -5.32 -43.81
N LYS A 7 43.10 -4.44 -43.02
CA LYS A 7 43.13 -4.59 -41.56
C LYS A 7 41.69 -4.54 -41.02
N PRO A 8 41.28 -5.44 -40.11
CA PRO A 8 39.97 -5.37 -39.47
C PRO A 8 39.85 -4.04 -38.74
N SER A 9 38.72 -3.37 -38.91
CA SER A 9 38.40 -2.10 -38.25
C SER A 9 38.47 -2.28 -36.73
N GLU A 10 39.18 -1.40 -36.03
CA GLU A 10 39.38 -1.43 -34.57
C GLU A 10 38.06 -1.63 -33.77
N GLY A 11 36.93 -1.17 -34.31
CA GLY A 11 35.61 -1.40 -33.72
C GLY A 11 35.15 -2.87 -33.64
N LYS A 12 35.62 -3.75 -34.54
CA LYS A 12 35.30 -5.19 -34.45
C LYS A 12 36.03 -5.87 -33.30
N LEU A 13 37.30 -5.51 -33.09
CA LEU A 13 38.11 -6.05 -32.00
C LEU A 13 37.53 -5.66 -30.62
N PHE A 14 37.03 -4.44 -30.49
CA PHE A 14 36.38 -3.97 -29.27
C PHE A 14 35.08 -4.73 -28.94
N LEU A 15 34.26 -5.01 -29.95
CA LEU A 15 33.00 -5.75 -29.77
C LEU A 15 33.24 -7.23 -29.42
N ASP A 16 34.23 -7.86 -30.03
CA ASP A 16 34.59 -9.25 -29.72
C ASP A 16 35.15 -9.36 -28.29
N GLU A 17 35.96 -8.40 -27.85
CA GLU A 17 36.47 -8.36 -26.48
C GLU A 17 35.36 -8.12 -25.45
N ALA A 18 34.42 -7.22 -25.72
CA ALA A 18 33.26 -6.99 -24.88
C ALA A 18 32.40 -8.26 -24.75
N ARG A 19 32.20 -9.00 -25.85
CA ARG A 19 31.44 -10.25 -25.85
C ARG A 19 32.12 -11.33 -25.00
N ILE A 20 33.44 -11.46 -25.11
CA ILE A 20 34.23 -12.41 -24.30
C ILE A 20 34.13 -12.07 -22.81
N ARG A 21 34.20 -10.79 -22.44
CA ARG A 21 34.06 -10.34 -21.05
C ARG A 21 32.66 -10.63 -20.50
N LEU A 22 31.63 -10.41 -21.30
CA LEU A 22 30.24 -10.68 -20.91
C LEU A 22 30.00 -12.19 -20.70
N GLN A 23 30.54 -13.02 -21.58
CA GLN A 23 30.46 -14.48 -21.48
C GLN A 23 31.13 -14.98 -20.19
N LYS A 24 32.35 -14.52 -19.90
CA LYS A 24 33.06 -14.87 -18.67
C LYS A 24 32.34 -14.42 -17.40
N ALA A 25 31.68 -13.26 -17.45
CA ALA A 25 30.87 -12.78 -16.33
C ALA A 25 29.64 -13.67 -16.09
N TYR A 26 29.01 -14.18 -17.16
CA TYR A 26 27.90 -15.13 -17.07
C TYR A 26 28.34 -16.46 -16.46
N GLU A 27 29.43 -17.05 -16.94
CA GLU A 27 29.99 -18.30 -16.42
C GLU A 27 30.35 -18.18 -14.93
N SER A 28 30.99 -17.07 -14.54
CA SER A 28 31.33 -16.79 -13.14
C SER A 28 30.09 -16.63 -12.25
N LEU A 29 29.01 -16.03 -12.76
CA LEU A 29 27.76 -15.89 -12.02
C LEU A 29 27.07 -17.26 -11.81
N GLU A 30 27.10 -18.11 -12.83
CA GLU A 30 26.54 -19.46 -12.78
C GLU A 30 27.29 -20.34 -11.79
N ASP A 31 28.63 -20.28 -11.80
CA ASP A 31 29.48 -20.96 -10.81
C ASP A 31 29.16 -20.50 -9.38
N HIS A 32 29.04 -19.19 -9.15
CA HIS A 32 28.74 -18.63 -7.84
C HIS A 32 27.30 -18.97 -7.37
N TYR A 33 26.35 -19.09 -8.29
CA TYR A 33 24.99 -19.54 -8.00
C TYR A 33 24.97 -21.02 -7.59
N MET A 34 25.71 -21.87 -8.30
CA MET A 34 25.83 -23.29 -8.01
C MET A 34 26.57 -23.55 -6.69
N GLU A 35 27.65 -22.81 -6.44
CA GLU A 35 28.38 -22.87 -5.16
C GLU A 35 27.46 -22.44 -4.01
N LYS A 36 26.71 -21.33 -4.15
CA LYS A 36 25.75 -20.88 -3.14
C LYS A 36 24.62 -21.90 -2.92
N LYS A 37 24.12 -22.54 -3.97
CA LYS A 37 23.13 -23.62 -3.88
C LYS A 37 23.65 -24.81 -3.07
N LEU A 38 24.94 -25.15 -3.25
CA LEU A 38 25.64 -26.19 -2.46
C LEU A 38 25.80 -25.79 -0.99
N TRP A 39 26.21 -24.54 -0.70
CA TRP A 39 26.37 -24.04 0.68
C TRP A 39 25.06 -23.89 1.44
N MET A 40 23.94 -23.64 0.75
CA MET A 40 22.62 -23.58 1.36
C MET A 40 22.08 -24.98 1.72
N GLY A 41 22.79 -26.06 1.42
CA GLY A 41 22.39 -27.43 1.78
C GLY A 41 21.08 -27.86 1.12
N ILE A 42 20.71 -27.24 -0.01
CA ILE A 42 19.55 -27.65 -0.80
C ILE A 42 19.93 -28.95 -1.49
N ASP A 43 19.63 -30.06 -0.83
CA ASP A 43 19.74 -31.39 -1.41
C ASP A 43 18.90 -31.40 -2.71
N PRO A 44 19.44 -31.79 -3.87
CA PRO A 44 18.64 -31.90 -5.09
C PRO A 44 17.39 -32.78 -4.89
N ASP A 45 17.45 -33.78 -4.01
CA ASP A 45 16.29 -34.62 -3.64
C ASP A 45 15.23 -33.85 -2.82
N GLN A 46 15.62 -32.81 -2.07
CA GLN A 46 14.67 -31.90 -1.39
C GLN A 46 14.03 -30.90 -2.35
N THR A 47 14.59 -30.70 -3.55
CA THR A 47 13.98 -29.82 -4.56
C THR A 47 12.67 -30.42 -5.06
N ASP A 48 12.60 -31.74 -5.21
CA ASP A 48 11.38 -32.45 -5.60
C ASP A 48 10.33 -32.45 -4.48
N GLU A 49 10.73 -32.64 -3.22
CA GLU A 49 9.82 -32.50 -2.07
C GLU A 49 9.28 -31.06 -1.95
N TYR A 50 10.14 -30.06 -2.14
CA TYR A 50 9.74 -28.65 -2.12
C TYR A 50 8.77 -28.31 -3.26
N ASN A 51 9.06 -28.76 -4.49
CA ASN A 51 8.18 -28.55 -5.64
C ASN A 51 6.83 -29.25 -5.41
N THR A 52 6.82 -30.47 -4.86
CA THR A 52 5.60 -31.20 -4.51
C THR A 52 4.77 -30.40 -3.48
N ARG A 53 5.39 -29.91 -2.40
CA ARG A 53 4.70 -29.07 -1.40
C ARG A 53 4.20 -27.75 -1.99
N LEU A 54 4.94 -27.17 -2.94
CA LEU A 54 4.54 -25.95 -3.62
C LEU A 54 3.31 -26.18 -4.52
N GLU A 55 3.26 -27.30 -5.23
CA GLU A 55 2.08 -27.72 -6.02
C GLU A 55 0.86 -28.00 -5.11
N GLU A 56 1.05 -28.67 -3.98
CA GLU A 56 -0.02 -28.88 -2.98
C GLU A 56 -0.56 -27.54 -2.45
N TYR A 57 0.32 -26.59 -2.14
CA TYR A 57 -0.08 -25.27 -1.66
C TYR A 57 -0.84 -24.48 -2.73
N ASN A 58 -0.38 -24.50 -3.98
CA ASN A 58 -1.06 -23.85 -5.09
C ASN A 58 -2.45 -24.47 -5.32
N THR A 59 -2.58 -25.79 -5.22
CA THR A 59 -3.86 -26.49 -5.32
C THR A 59 -4.84 -26.03 -4.22
N GLN A 60 -4.38 -25.96 -2.96
CA GLN A 60 -5.20 -25.47 -1.84
C GLN A 60 -5.64 -24.00 -2.03
N LEU A 61 -4.77 -23.17 -2.61
CA LEU A 61 -5.07 -21.78 -2.90
C LEU A 61 -6.15 -21.65 -3.99
N GLU A 62 -6.09 -22.47 -5.04
CA GLU A 62 -7.13 -22.52 -6.09
C GLU A 62 -8.48 -22.99 -5.54
N GLU A 63 -8.50 -24.01 -4.69
CA GLU A 63 -9.72 -24.47 -4.01
C GLU A 63 -10.33 -23.35 -3.14
N TYR A 64 -9.49 -22.63 -2.39
CA TYR A 64 -9.93 -21.51 -1.55
C TYR A 64 -10.51 -20.36 -2.38
N ASN A 65 -9.86 -20.00 -3.48
CA ASN A 65 -10.32 -18.96 -4.40
C ASN A 65 -11.66 -19.33 -5.04
N THR A 66 -11.81 -20.58 -5.48
CA THR A 66 -13.07 -21.11 -6.04
C THR A 66 -14.20 -20.99 -5.01
N LYS A 67 -13.96 -21.40 -3.76
CA LYS A 67 -14.95 -21.31 -2.68
C LYS A 67 -15.33 -19.86 -2.33
N CYS A 68 -14.40 -18.92 -2.47
CA CYS A 68 -14.67 -17.49 -2.31
C CYS A 68 -15.53 -16.94 -3.44
N GLN A 69 -15.26 -17.33 -4.70
CA GLN A 69 -16.06 -16.94 -5.86
C GLN A 69 -17.50 -17.44 -5.75
N GLU A 70 -17.71 -18.71 -5.38
CA GLU A 70 -19.05 -19.26 -5.16
C GLU A 70 -19.85 -18.50 -4.09
N LYS A 71 -19.18 -18.06 -3.01
CA LYS A 71 -19.82 -17.24 -1.97
C LYS A 71 -20.19 -15.86 -2.48
N LEU A 72 -19.33 -15.25 -3.29
CA LEU A 72 -19.57 -13.93 -3.88
C LEU A 72 -20.76 -13.97 -4.84
N GLU A 73 -20.84 -15.00 -5.69
CA GLU A 73 -21.96 -15.20 -6.62
C GLU A 73 -23.29 -15.36 -5.87
N LYS A 74 -23.32 -16.17 -4.80
CA LYS A 74 -24.51 -16.30 -3.94
C LYS A 74 -24.95 -14.97 -3.32
N LEU A 75 -24.01 -14.11 -2.92
CA LEU A 75 -24.34 -12.79 -2.39
C LEU A 75 -24.93 -11.87 -3.47
N LEU A 76 -24.38 -11.88 -4.68
CA LEU A 76 -24.90 -11.10 -5.81
C LEU A 76 -26.32 -11.53 -6.19
N ASP A 77 -26.60 -12.83 -6.18
CA ASP A 77 -27.95 -13.36 -6.43
C ASP A 77 -28.96 -12.90 -5.36
N THR A 78 -28.56 -12.91 -4.08
CA THR A 78 -29.44 -12.41 -3.01
C THR A 78 -29.73 -10.92 -3.09
N MET A 79 -28.81 -10.13 -3.65
CA MET A 79 -29.00 -8.68 -3.82
C MET A 79 -29.90 -8.34 -5.01
N SER A 80 -29.85 -9.13 -6.09
CA SER A 80 -30.69 -8.91 -7.28
C SER A 80 -32.18 -9.18 -7.04
N LEU A 81 -32.52 -10.02 -6.05
CA LEU A 81 -33.92 -10.37 -5.71
C LEU A 81 -34.66 -9.29 -4.90
N ASN A 82 -33.98 -8.25 -4.39
CA ASN A 82 -34.57 -7.23 -3.51
C ASN A 82 -34.82 -5.86 -4.18
N GLN A 83 -34.70 -5.74 -5.51
CA GLN A 83 -35.05 -4.51 -6.22
C GLN A 83 -36.53 -4.52 -6.64
N GLN A 84 -37.41 -4.16 -5.71
CA GLN A 84 -38.79 -3.81 -6.04
C GLN A 84 -38.83 -2.34 -6.55
N PRO A 85 -39.46 -2.05 -7.68
CA PRO A 85 -39.51 -0.68 -8.21
C PRO A 85 -40.35 0.21 -7.30
N ALA A 86 -39.73 1.27 -6.78
CA ALA A 86 -40.43 2.32 -6.05
C ALA A 86 -41.31 3.11 -7.02
N GLU A 87 -42.60 3.23 -6.69
CA GLU A 87 -43.57 4.01 -7.46
C GLU A 87 -43.24 5.52 -7.44
N PRO A 88 -43.47 6.25 -8.55
CA PRO A 88 -43.24 7.67 -8.63
C PRO A 88 -44.43 8.46 -8.05
N THR A 89 -44.28 8.96 -6.81
CA THR A 89 -45.20 9.97 -6.26
C THR A 89 -44.85 11.37 -6.79
N LEU A 90 -45.67 11.82 -7.74
CA LEU A 90 -45.85 13.21 -8.14
C LEU A 90 -46.57 13.97 -7.00
N ASN A 91 -45.99 15.07 -6.48
CA ASN A 91 -46.70 16.35 -6.28
C ASN A 91 -45.96 17.41 -5.43
N LYS A 92 -46.08 18.64 -5.97
CA LYS A 92 -46.17 19.98 -5.33
C LYS A 92 -44.89 20.80 -5.11
N PRO A 93 -44.85 22.08 -5.56
CA PRO A 93 -43.73 23.00 -5.32
C PRO A 93 -43.64 23.40 -3.83
N PRO A 94 -42.47 23.30 -3.18
CA PRO A 94 -42.32 23.70 -1.79
C PRO A 94 -42.05 25.22 -1.67
N GLU A 95 -42.80 25.86 -0.78
CA GLU A 95 -42.47 27.17 -0.21
C GLU A 95 -41.18 27.08 0.63
N PRO A 96 -40.36 28.13 0.71
CA PRO A 96 -39.10 28.13 1.44
C PRO A 96 -39.33 28.19 2.96
N SER A 97 -39.65 27.06 3.57
CA SER A 97 -39.55 26.88 5.01
C SER A 97 -38.07 26.68 5.37
N SER A 98 -37.46 27.71 5.96
CA SER A 98 -36.14 27.65 6.60
C SER A 98 -36.22 26.84 7.89
N SER A 99 -36.38 25.52 7.74
CA SER A 99 -36.21 24.57 8.85
C SER A 99 -34.75 24.61 9.30
N ILE A 100 -34.53 25.00 10.57
CA ILE A 100 -33.24 24.88 11.23
C ILE A 100 -32.88 23.39 11.27
N ILE A 101 -31.99 22.96 10.38
CA ILE A 101 -31.50 21.58 10.32
C ILE A 101 -30.62 21.36 11.56
N ASN A 102 -31.10 20.58 12.53
CA ASN A 102 -30.30 20.16 13.67
C ASN A 102 -29.26 19.13 13.19
N ILE A 103 -27.98 19.50 13.28
CA ILE A 103 -26.85 18.62 12.94
C ILE A 103 -26.65 17.61 14.07
N ASP A 104 -26.79 16.33 13.74
CA ASP A 104 -26.46 15.23 14.63
C ASP A 104 -24.94 14.99 14.64
N ASN A 105 -24.35 15.18 15.82
CA ASN A 105 -22.92 15.01 16.08
C ASN A 105 -22.57 13.60 16.58
N SER A 106 -23.51 12.65 16.61
CA SER A 106 -23.27 11.27 17.07
C SER A 106 -22.23 10.53 16.23
N LEU A 107 -22.20 10.79 14.92
CA LEU A 107 -21.25 10.17 13.97
C LEU A 107 -20.06 11.06 13.61
N LEU A 108 -19.75 12.03 14.46
CA LEU A 108 -18.71 12.98 14.21
C LEU A 108 -17.33 12.29 14.22
N PRO A 109 -16.55 12.35 13.12
CA PRO A 109 -15.28 11.63 13.05
C PRO A 109 -14.22 12.26 13.96
N SER A 110 -13.21 11.45 14.27
CA SER A 110 -12.02 11.88 14.99
C SER A 110 -11.26 12.98 14.23
N ASN A 111 -10.37 13.68 14.92
CA ASN A 111 -9.53 14.70 14.29
C ASN A 111 -8.25 14.06 13.76
N LEU A 112 -7.89 14.43 12.53
CA LEU A 112 -6.63 14.05 11.91
C LEU A 112 -5.48 14.79 12.58
N THR A 113 -4.48 14.07 13.10
CA THR A 113 -3.25 14.64 13.68
C THR A 113 -2.06 14.49 12.73
N LYS A 114 -0.91 15.07 13.09
CA LYS A 114 0.33 15.00 12.30
C LYS A 114 0.88 13.58 12.18
N ASP A 115 0.64 12.75 13.19
CA ASP A 115 1.21 11.40 13.28
C ASP A 115 0.36 10.38 12.51
N HIS A 116 -0.73 10.82 11.90
CA HIS A 116 -1.62 9.93 11.18
C HIS A 116 -0.97 9.44 9.88
N ASN A 117 -1.24 8.18 9.54
CA ASN A 117 -0.82 7.58 8.28
C ASN A 117 -1.91 7.72 7.20
N PRO A 118 -1.60 7.44 5.92
CA PRO A 118 -2.57 7.57 4.83
C PRO A 118 -3.83 6.72 4.99
N HIS A 119 -3.76 5.60 5.72
CA HIS A 119 -4.96 4.80 5.97
C HIS A 119 -5.88 5.42 7.02
N GLU A 120 -5.34 5.99 8.09
CA GLU A 120 -6.19 6.69 9.07
C GLU A 120 -6.84 7.92 8.43
N LEU A 121 -6.16 8.56 7.46
CA LEU A 121 -6.81 9.54 6.58
C LEU A 121 -7.97 8.91 5.80
N ALA A 122 -7.79 7.76 5.17
CA ALA A 122 -8.85 7.10 4.41
C ALA A 122 -10.06 6.74 5.28
N GLU A 123 -9.85 6.23 6.51
CA GLU A 123 -10.92 5.96 7.46
C GLU A 123 -11.61 7.25 7.94
N LEU A 124 -10.85 8.34 8.13
CA LEU A 124 -11.41 9.66 8.43
C LEU A 124 -12.25 10.20 7.27
N VAL A 125 -11.78 10.08 6.03
CA VAL A 125 -12.52 10.50 4.83
C VAL A 125 -13.81 9.71 4.69
N LYS A 126 -13.74 8.38 4.89
CA LYS A 126 -14.90 7.48 4.86
C LYS A 126 -15.93 7.83 5.93
N SER A 127 -15.51 7.95 7.19
CA SER A 127 -16.39 8.33 8.30
C SER A 127 -16.96 9.75 8.14
N PHE A 128 -16.15 10.71 7.68
CA PHE A 128 -16.62 12.06 7.38
C PHE A 128 -17.63 12.06 6.23
N LYS A 129 -17.45 11.24 5.19
CA LYS A 129 -18.44 11.11 4.09
C LYS A 129 -19.79 10.61 4.61
N SER A 130 -19.79 9.61 5.49
CA SER A 130 -21.02 9.14 6.14
C SER A 130 -21.70 10.24 6.96
N TYR A 131 -20.94 10.94 7.80
CA TYR A 131 -21.43 12.08 8.59
C TYR A 131 -21.98 13.21 7.69
N PHE A 132 -21.28 13.50 6.59
CA PHE A 132 -21.61 14.54 5.62
C PHE A 132 -22.95 14.27 4.94
N THR A 133 -23.17 13.03 4.48
CA THR A 133 -24.43 12.60 3.87
C THR A 133 -25.58 12.57 4.88
N GLN A 134 -25.36 12.01 6.08
CA GLN A 134 -26.40 11.91 7.10
C GLN A 134 -26.94 13.29 7.53
N ASN A 135 -26.06 14.28 7.64
CA ASN A 135 -26.42 15.63 8.03
C ASN A 135 -26.80 16.53 6.84
N SER A 136 -26.92 15.97 5.63
CA SER A 136 -27.18 16.72 4.39
C SER A 136 -26.25 17.93 4.21
N ILE A 137 -24.97 17.78 4.60
CA ILE A 137 -23.99 18.89 4.56
C ILE A 137 -23.71 19.32 3.12
N ASP A 138 -23.90 18.42 2.16
CA ASP A 138 -23.85 18.67 0.71
C ASP A 138 -24.75 19.82 0.25
N LYS A 139 -25.86 20.08 0.96
CA LYS A 139 -26.83 21.13 0.63
C LYS A 139 -26.44 22.52 1.16
N PHE A 140 -25.44 22.59 2.03
CA PHE A 140 -25.00 23.86 2.61
C PHE A 140 -24.09 24.61 1.64
N PRO A 141 -23.92 25.95 1.77
CA PRO A 141 -22.94 26.68 0.98
C PRO A 141 -21.52 26.12 1.18
N LEU A 142 -20.72 26.09 0.10
CA LEU A 142 -19.38 25.48 0.09
C LEU A 142 -18.47 25.93 1.25
N HIS A 143 -18.46 27.22 1.60
CA HIS A 143 -17.66 27.73 2.71
C HIS A 143 -18.04 27.11 4.07
N VAL A 144 -19.33 26.78 4.27
CA VAL A 144 -19.81 26.08 5.48
C VAL A 144 -19.34 24.63 5.44
N GLN A 145 -19.46 23.96 4.29
CA GLN A 145 -18.95 22.60 4.10
C GLN A 145 -17.44 22.51 4.42
N HIS A 146 -16.65 23.44 3.87
CA HIS A 146 -15.21 23.57 4.13
C HIS A 146 -14.93 23.75 5.61
N THR A 147 -15.70 24.61 6.29
CA THR A 147 -15.53 24.86 7.73
C THR A 147 -15.75 23.59 8.55
N HIS A 148 -16.77 22.79 8.22
CA HIS A 148 -17.02 21.51 8.89
C HIS A 148 -15.86 20.52 8.70
N PHE A 149 -15.32 20.43 7.49
CA PHE A 149 -14.20 19.54 7.20
C PHE A 149 -12.89 20.04 7.84
N TYR A 150 -12.57 21.33 7.73
CA TYR A 150 -11.39 21.94 8.34
C TYR A 150 -11.35 21.77 9.86
N LYS A 151 -12.49 21.72 10.56
CA LYS A 151 -12.50 21.44 12.01
C LYS A 151 -11.91 20.07 12.36
N ARG A 152 -11.88 19.13 11.41
CA ARG A 152 -11.34 17.77 11.57
C ARG A 152 -9.86 17.65 11.17
N ILE A 153 -9.26 18.70 10.62
CA ILE A 153 -7.89 18.66 10.11
C ILE A 153 -6.99 19.49 11.02
N TYR A 154 -5.83 18.93 11.40
CA TYR A 154 -4.81 19.63 12.18
C TYR A 154 -4.34 20.94 11.51
N ALA A 155 -4.13 21.98 12.31
CA ALA A 155 -3.89 23.35 11.83
C ALA A 155 -2.73 23.49 10.83
N SER A 156 -1.59 22.82 11.07
CA SER A 156 -0.43 22.91 10.16
C SER A 156 -0.73 22.32 8.78
N LEU A 157 -1.50 21.24 8.74
CA LEU A 157 -1.90 20.58 7.51
C LEU A 157 -2.90 21.43 6.72
N ARG A 158 -3.84 22.08 7.43
CA ARG A 158 -4.75 23.09 6.82
C ARG A 158 -3.98 24.20 6.11
N ALA A 159 -2.97 24.76 6.78
CA ALA A 159 -2.15 25.81 6.19
C ALA A 159 -1.42 25.36 4.91
N ARG A 160 -1.07 24.07 4.82
CA ARG A 160 -0.37 23.50 3.65
C ARG A 160 -1.30 23.19 2.48
N ILE A 161 -2.55 22.80 2.74
CA ILE A 161 -3.53 22.47 1.69
C ILE A 161 -4.34 23.68 1.23
N SER A 162 -4.47 24.71 2.08
CA SER A 162 -5.26 25.91 1.79
C SER A 162 -4.93 26.59 0.45
N PRO A 163 -3.67 26.67 -0.02
CA PRO A 163 -3.35 27.24 -1.34
C PRO A 163 -3.94 26.45 -2.52
N ASN A 164 -4.23 25.16 -2.33
CA ASN A 164 -4.78 24.27 -3.35
C ASN A 164 -6.31 24.24 -3.35
N ILE A 165 -6.96 24.88 -2.37
CA ILE A 165 -8.41 24.84 -2.17
C ILE A 165 -8.97 26.22 -2.49
N GLN A 166 -9.74 26.30 -3.58
CA GLN A 166 -10.44 27.52 -3.97
C GLN A 166 -11.83 27.55 -3.32
N GLY A 167 -12.45 28.73 -3.26
CA GLY A 167 -13.79 28.88 -2.68
C GLY A 167 -14.88 28.08 -3.41
N ALA A 168 -14.65 27.73 -4.67
CA ALA A 168 -15.54 26.91 -5.49
C ALA A 168 -15.22 25.41 -5.44
N THR A 169 -14.12 24.99 -4.79
CA THR A 169 -13.71 23.58 -4.76
C THR A 169 -14.68 22.78 -3.88
N PRO A 170 -15.38 21.75 -4.39
CA PRO A 170 -16.23 20.91 -3.57
C PRO A 170 -15.42 20.06 -2.56
N VAL A 171 -16.01 19.74 -1.39
CA VAL A 171 -15.34 18.88 -0.39
C VAL A 171 -15.11 17.49 -0.96
N PHE A 172 -16.17 16.90 -1.51
CA PHE A 172 -16.15 15.64 -2.23
C PHE A 172 -16.44 15.90 -3.71
N SER A 173 -15.58 15.41 -4.60
CA SER A 173 -15.75 15.50 -6.05
C SER A 173 -15.44 14.15 -6.67
N GLU A 174 -16.21 13.75 -7.67
CA GLU A 174 -15.94 12.57 -8.49
C GLU A 174 -15.20 12.92 -9.79
N VAL A 175 -15.34 14.17 -10.26
CA VAL A 175 -14.91 14.60 -11.60
C VAL A 175 -13.67 15.50 -11.55
N GLU A 176 -13.56 16.33 -10.51
CA GLU A 176 -12.49 17.32 -10.37
C GLU A 176 -11.61 17.04 -9.15
N ASP A 177 -10.48 17.75 -9.05
CA ASP A 177 -9.61 17.72 -7.88
C ASP A 177 -10.31 18.38 -6.68
N GLY A 178 -11.10 17.57 -5.96
CA GLY A 178 -11.79 17.97 -4.75
C GLY A 178 -10.85 18.20 -3.57
N PHE A 179 -11.39 18.79 -2.51
CA PHE A 179 -10.65 19.05 -1.27
C PHE A 179 -9.97 17.78 -0.73
N VAL A 180 -10.72 16.67 -0.67
CA VAL A 180 -10.21 15.37 -0.18
C VAL A 180 -9.00 14.90 -0.98
N LYS A 181 -9.03 15.05 -2.31
CA LYS A 181 -7.91 14.64 -3.17
C LYS A 181 -6.66 15.49 -2.91
N ALA A 182 -6.81 16.81 -2.78
CA ALA A 182 -5.69 17.70 -2.42
C ALA A 182 -5.08 17.34 -1.05
N LEU A 183 -5.90 16.84 -0.12
CA LEU A 183 -5.46 16.35 1.18
C LEU A 183 -4.70 15.01 1.05
N GLU A 184 -5.26 14.05 0.33
CA GLU A 184 -4.64 12.74 0.04
C GLU A 184 -3.28 12.91 -0.63
N ASP A 185 -3.20 13.76 -1.66
CA ASP A 185 -1.96 14.08 -2.35
C ASP A 185 -0.91 14.61 -1.37
N LYS A 186 -1.29 15.50 -0.44
CA LYS A 186 -0.34 15.95 0.58
C LYS A 186 0.08 14.87 1.54
N PHE A 187 -0.79 13.94 1.93
CA PHE A 187 -0.38 12.79 2.74
C PHE A 187 0.57 11.86 2.01
N LEU A 188 0.38 11.65 0.72
CA LEU A 188 1.32 10.86 -0.09
C LEU A 188 2.72 11.48 -0.11
N HIS A 189 2.82 12.81 -0.08
CA HIS A 189 4.10 13.52 0.04
C HIS A 189 4.70 13.44 1.45
N LEU A 190 3.87 13.49 2.50
CA LEU A 190 4.33 13.43 3.90
C LEU A 190 4.75 12.03 4.34
N CYS A 191 4.14 11.01 3.75
CA CYS A 191 4.47 9.62 3.97
C CYS A 191 4.96 9.00 2.65
N PRO A 192 6.19 9.29 2.19
CA PRO A 192 6.71 8.78 0.93
C PRO A 192 6.60 7.25 0.84
N GLN A 193 6.45 6.72 -0.37
CA GLN A 193 6.30 5.29 -0.61
C GLN A 193 7.42 4.46 0.05
N PHE A 194 8.65 4.96 0.02
CA PHE A 194 9.79 4.33 0.71
C PHE A 194 9.53 4.17 2.22
N GLN A 195 8.99 5.20 2.89
CA GLN A 195 8.68 5.13 4.31
C GLN A 195 7.56 4.13 4.59
N ARG A 196 6.53 4.08 3.74
CA ARG A 196 5.43 3.11 3.89
C ARG A 196 5.91 1.66 3.74
N ARG A 197 6.80 1.41 2.79
CA ARG A 197 7.48 0.11 2.63
C ARG A 197 8.35 -0.22 3.84
N LEU A 198 9.14 0.75 4.32
CA LEU A 198 9.94 0.58 5.53
C LEU A 198 9.07 0.22 6.74
N ASP A 199 7.96 0.92 6.94
CA ASP A 199 7.02 0.68 8.03
C ASP A 199 6.37 -0.72 7.93
N PHE A 200 6.13 -1.22 6.72
CA PHE A 200 5.68 -2.59 6.50
C PHE A 200 6.75 -3.60 6.93
N PHE A 201 7.99 -3.48 6.45
CA PHE A 201 9.07 -4.42 6.79
C PHE A 201 9.48 -4.36 8.27
N GLN A 202 9.26 -3.23 8.93
CA GLN A 202 9.50 -3.08 10.37
C GLN A 202 8.30 -3.50 11.23
N TYR A 203 7.15 -3.81 10.63
CA TYR A 203 5.95 -4.17 11.38
C TYR A 203 6.09 -5.58 11.94
N SER A 204 6.07 -5.67 13.27
CA SER A 204 6.15 -6.93 14.01
C SER A 204 4.91 -7.13 14.88
N GLN A 205 4.57 -8.40 15.09
CA GLN A 205 3.49 -8.78 16.00
C GLN A 205 3.89 -8.43 17.44
N ARG A 206 3.03 -7.71 18.16
CA ARG A 206 3.26 -7.40 19.57
C ARG A 206 2.96 -8.61 20.44
N SER A 207 3.67 -8.72 21.57
CA SER A 207 3.36 -9.74 22.57
C SER A 207 1.90 -9.61 23.03
N GLY A 208 1.14 -10.71 22.98
CA GLY A 208 -0.29 -10.76 23.30
C GLY A 208 -1.23 -10.29 22.18
N GLN A 209 -0.74 -9.82 21.03
CA GLN A 209 -1.58 -9.48 19.88
C GLN A 209 -2.10 -10.75 19.21
N SER A 210 -3.40 -10.81 18.90
CA SER A 210 -3.97 -11.89 18.09
C SER A 210 -3.32 -11.96 16.70
N SER A 211 -3.00 -13.18 16.24
CA SER A 211 -2.42 -13.40 14.92
C SER A 211 -3.33 -12.91 13.80
N ALA A 212 -4.65 -13.15 13.90
CA ALA A 212 -5.63 -12.68 12.91
C ALA A 212 -5.62 -11.15 12.80
N TYR A 213 -5.54 -10.45 13.93
CA TYR A 213 -5.45 -8.98 13.94
C TYR A 213 -4.10 -8.50 13.38
N PHE A 214 -3.00 -9.19 13.68
CA PHE A 214 -1.69 -8.87 13.12
C PHE A 214 -1.68 -9.03 11.58
N VAL A 215 -2.18 -10.16 11.06
CA VAL A 215 -2.25 -10.44 9.62
C VAL A 215 -3.10 -9.39 8.90
N ALA A 216 -4.29 -9.06 9.43
CA ALA A 216 -5.15 -8.02 8.83
C ALA A 216 -4.43 -6.65 8.74
N ASN A 217 -3.71 -6.24 9.79
CA ASN A 217 -2.92 -5.01 9.76
C ASN A 217 -1.72 -5.10 8.80
N LEU A 218 -1.11 -6.27 8.69
CA LEU A 218 0.02 -6.51 7.79
C LEU A 218 -0.43 -6.40 6.32
N GLU A 219 -1.55 -7.03 5.94
CA GLU A 219 -2.15 -6.91 4.61
C GLU A 219 -2.51 -5.45 4.28
N GLN A 220 -3.11 -4.76 5.23
CA GLN A 220 -3.46 -3.36 5.09
C GLN A 220 -2.23 -2.46 4.89
N LYS A 221 -1.12 -2.75 5.60
CA LYS A 221 0.17 -2.06 5.39
C LYS A 221 0.79 -2.42 4.05
N ALA A 222 0.68 -3.66 3.60
CA ALA A 222 1.16 -4.09 2.29
C ALA A 222 0.47 -3.31 1.16
N ALA A 223 -0.85 -3.16 1.23
CA ALA A 223 -1.62 -2.37 0.26
C ALA A 223 -1.16 -0.90 0.24
N GLN A 224 -0.99 -0.27 1.40
CA GLN A 224 -0.50 1.12 1.50
C GLN A 224 0.93 1.31 0.99
N ALA A 225 1.79 0.29 1.19
CA ALA A 225 3.17 0.29 0.72
C ALA A 225 3.27 0.04 -0.79
N ASN A 226 2.16 -0.32 -1.44
CA ASN A 226 2.08 -0.70 -2.84
C ASN A 226 3.17 -1.74 -3.18
N LEU A 227 3.15 -2.86 -2.45
CA LEU A 227 4.14 -3.92 -2.59
C LEU A 227 4.05 -4.66 -3.93
N SER A 228 2.92 -4.61 -4.62
CA SER A 228 2.78 -5.14 -5.99
C SER A 228 3.74 -4.49 -6.99
N GLU A 229 4.19 -3.26 -6.70
CA GLU A 229 5.14 -2.52 -7.54
C GLU A 229 6.56 -2.50 -6.94
N ILE A 230 6.86 -3.34 -5.93
CA ILE A 230 8.22 -3.42 -5.39
C ILE A 230 9.12 -4.16 -6.37
N ASN A 231 10.29 -3.59 -6.68
CA ASN A 231 11.27 -4.27 -7.53
C ASN A 231 12.29 -5.04 -6.67
N VAL A 232 13.13 -5.83 -7.33
CA VAL A 232 14.14 -6.66 -6.67
C VAL A 232 15.17 -5.80 -5.93
N ASP A 233 15.57 -4.66 -6.48
CA ASP A 233 16.55 -3.77 -5.86
C ASP A 233 16.03 -3.15 -4.55
N ASP A 234 14.77 -2.72 -4.54
CA ASP A 234 14.06 -2.23 -3.36
C ASP A 234 14.06 -3.31 -2.26
N LEU A 235 13.74 -4.56 -2.61
CA LEU A 235 13.75 -5.69 -1.67
C LEU A 235 15.14 -5.88 -1.04
N HIS A 236 16.22 -5.79 -1.83
CA HIS A 236 17.58 -5.89 -1.30
C HIS A 236 17.88 -4.77 -0.29
N VAL A 237 17.45 -3.53 -0.55
CA VAL A 237 17.63 -2.41 0.40
C VAL A 237 16.92 -2.68 1.72
N PHE A 238 15.67 -3.18 1.67
CA PHE A 238 14.92 -3.47 2.90
C PHE A 238 15.46 -4.69 3.65
N LEU A 239 15.81 -5.77 2.95
CA LEU A 239 16.44 -6.96 3.54
C LEU A 239 17.77 -6.62 4.20
N GLY A 240 18.63 -5.86 3.52
CA GLY A 240 19.91 -5.40 4.08
C GLY A 240 19.73 -4.56 5.34
N LYS A 241 18.71 -3.70 5.41
CA LYS A 241 18.39 -2.97 6.65
C LYS A 241 17.89 -3.87 7.77
N MET A 242 17.12 -4.91 7.46
CA MET A 242 16.62 -5.85 8.47
C MET A 242 17.74 -6.72 9.06
N ILE A 243 18.66 -7.21 8.22
CA ILE A 243 19.82 -8.02 8.66
C ILE A 243 20.70 -7.20 9.62
N ASN A 244 21.04 -5.96 9.26
CA ASN A 244 21.85 -5.10 10.12
C ASN A 244 21.20 -4.83 11.49
N LYS A 245 19.86 -4.80 11.56
CA LYS A 245 19.14 -4.63 12.82
C LYS A 245 19.26 -5.89 13.71
N LEU A 246 19.13 -7.08 13.12
CA LEU A 246 19.28 -8.35 13.84
C LEU A 246 20.70 -8.51 14.41
N ASP A 247 21.73 -8.11 13.67
CA ASP A 247 23.11 -8.14 14.17
C ASP A 247 23.33 -7.20 15.37
N TYR A 248 22.70 -6.02 15.36
CA TYR A 248 22.74 -5.11 16.50
C TYR A 248 22.05 -5.68 17.74
N ASP A 249 20.85 -6.23 17.59
CA ASP A 249 20.06 -6.76 18.70
C ASP A 249 20.71 -8.02 19.32
N CYS A 250 21.31 -8.89 18.49
CA CYS A 250 22.12 -10.03 18.97
C CYS A 250 23.32 -9.58 19.80
N ASN A 251 24.06 -8.55 19.35
CA ASN A 251 25.24 -8.06 20.06
C ASN A 251 24.89 -7.39 21.40
N LEU A 252 23.75 -6.69 21.49
CA LEU A 252 23.25 -6.10 22.74
C LEU A 252 22.82 -7.17 23.75
N SER A 253 22.21 -8.27 23.30
CA SER A 253 21.83 -9.38 24.17
C SER A 253 23.06 -10.09 24.78
N VAL A 254 24.16 -10.21 24.02
CA VAL A 254 25.40 -10.84 24.52
C VAL A 254 26.10 -9.93 25.54
N ALA A 255 26.11 -8.61 25.32
CA ALA A 255 26.73 -7.66 26.24
C ALA A 255 26.00 -7.54 27.60
N GLY A 256 24.67 -7.71 27.62
CA GLY A 256 23.86 -7.64 28.84
C GLY A 256 24.03 -8.83 29.79
N VAL A 257 24.36 -10.02 29.27
CA VAL A 257 24.57 -11.23 30.09
C VAL A 257 25.90 -11.17 30.85
N VAL A 258 26.89 -10.44 30.34
CA VAL A 258 28.24 -10.38 30.95
C VAL A 258 28.28 -9.49 32.20
N HIS A 259 27.33 -8.57 32.40
CA HIS A 259 27.29 -7.68 33.58
C HIS A 259 26.45 -8.18 34.76
N GLY A 260 25.89 -9.40 34.70
CA GLY A 260 25.06 -9.99 35.77
C GLY A 260 25.74 -11.10 36.59
N ILE A 261 27.03 -11.36 36.39
CA ILE A 261 27.78 -12.48 37.02
C ILE A 261 28.95 -11.96 37.87
N THR A 262 28.73 -10.90 38.64
CA THR A 262 29.64 -10.45 39.71
C THR A 262 28.88 -10.10 40.96
#